data_AF-A0A1X1QI46-F1
#
_entry.id   AF-A0A1X1QI46-F1
#
_cell.length_a   1.000
_cell.length_b   1.000
_cell.length_c   1.000
_cell.angle_alpha   90.00
_cell.angle_beta   90.00
_cell.angle_gamma   90.00
#
_symmetry.space_group_name_H-M   'P 1'
#
loop_
_entity.id
_entity.type
_entity.pdbx_description
1 polymer ?
#
loop_
_entity_poly.entity_id
_entity_poly.type
_entity_poly.pdbx_seq_one_letter_code
_entity_poly.pdbx_strand_id
1 'polypeptide(L)'
;MKKCGLLLSLLIVSLGCFADDKKAIPSLHGAGDDKTGYSDKSYTTNSKALSTRVGKKTDLIAFIKQPPLGLPPTPVPSNNPVTVEKVSLGRKLFFDRRLSLNNTFSCAMCQNSRWHRRAFRSKE
;
A
#
# COMPACT_ATOMS: atom_id res chain seq x y z
N MET A 1 66.30 -22.61 -19.54
CA MET A 1 66.88 -21.36 -20.07
C MET A 1 65.80 -20.29 -20.14
N LYS A 2 66.06 -19.13 -19.49
CA LYS A 2 65.40 -17.80 -19.70
C LYS A 2 63.91 -17.72 -19.27
N LYS A 3 63.58 -17.26 -18.04
CA LYS A 3 63.56 -15.88 -17.48
C LYS A 3 62.35 -15.04 -17.93
N CYS A 4 61.75 -14.37 -16.94
CA CYS A 4 60.94 -13.14 -17.01
C CYS A 4 59.60 -13.22 -17.77
N GLY A 5 58.47 -12.68 -17.30
CA GLY A 5 58.23 -11.76 -16.20
C GLY A 5 56.85 -11.99 -15.59
N LEU A 6 56.87 -12.24 -14.28
CA LEU A 6 55.83 -11.84 -13.37
C LEU A 6 55.90 -10.31 -13.24
N LEU A 7 54.73 -9.66 -13.19
CA LEU A 7 54.44 -8.31 -12.69
C LEU A 7 53.80 -7.40 -13.75
N LEU A 8 52.56 -6.99 -13.42
CA LEU A 8 51.92 -5.72 -13.75
C LEU A 8 50.92 -5.69 -14.92
N SER A 9 49.81 -6.44 -14.80
CA SER A 9 48.53 -6.00 -15.39
C SER A 9 47.30 -6.68 -14.75
N LEU A 10 47.34 -6.93 -13.44
CA LEU A 10 46.23 -7.52 -12.69
C LEU A 10 45.52 -6.43 -11.87
N LEU A 11 44.90 -5.44 -12.54
CA LEU A 11 44.24 -4.33 -11.84
C LEU A 11 43.08 -3.61 -12.59
N ILE A 12 42.50 -4.13 -13.68
CA ILE A 12 41.48 -3.37 -14.46
C ILE A 12 40.22 -4.16 -14.85
N VAL A 13 39.79 -5.20 -14.13
CA VAL A 13 38.43 -5.74 -14.34
C VAL A 13 37.73 -6.05 -13.02
N SER A 14 37.70 -5.05 -12.15
CA SER A 14 36.68 -4.91 -11.12
C SER A 14 35.86 -3.64 -11.37
N LEU A 15 35.42 -3.46 -12.64
CA LEU A 15 34.28 -2.60 -12.94
C LEU A 15 33.03 -3.28 -12.37
N GLY A 16 32.90 -3.20 -11.05
CA GLY A 16 31.64 -3.42 -10.37
C GLY A 16 30.65 -2.40 -10.90
N CYS A 17 29.81 -2.82 -11.84
CA CYS A 17 28.50 -2.22 -12.02
C CYS A 17 27.68 -2.57 -10.75
N PHE A 18 27.96 -1.88 -9.65
CA PHE A 18 26.98 -1.75 -8.59
C PHE A 18 25.90 -0.82 -9.15
N ALA A 19 24.88 -1.43 -9.76
CA ALA A 19 23.61 -0.76 -9.96
C ALA A 19 23.08 -0.42 -8.55
N ASP A 20 23.18 0.86 -8.21
CA ASP A 20 22.57 1.42 -7.01
C ASP A 20 21.05 1.41 -7.26
N ASP A 21 20.43 0.25 -7.02
CA ASP A 21 18.97 0.10 -6.94
C ASP A 21 18.50 0.83 -5.68
N LYS A 22 18.58 2.17 -5.69
CA LYS A 22 17.85 3.01 -4.74
C LYS A 22 16.39 2.87 -5.08
N LYS A 23 15.78 1.79 -4.56
CA LYS A 23 14.33 1.64 -4.49
C LYS A 23 13.81 2.87 -3.76
N ALA A 24 13.31 3.84 -4.53
CA ALA A 24 12.81 5.10 -4.02
C ALA A 24 11.79 4.79 -2.93
N ILE A 25 12.08 5.22 -1.70
CA ILE A 25 11.14 5.08 -0.59
C ILE A 25 9.89 5.87 -0.99
N PRO A 26 8.73 5.22 -1.16
CA PRO A 26 7.53 5.93 -1.56
C PRO A 26 7.22 6.97 -0.49
N SER A 27 7.14 8.24 -0.90
CA SER A 27 6.82 9.36 -0.02
C SER A 27 5.43 9.14 0.60
N LEU A 28 5.43 8.59 1.82
CA LEU A 28 4.21 8.30 2.57
C LEU A 28 3.45 9.62 2.79
N HIS A 29 2.14 9.58 2.57
CA HIS A 29 1.29 10.73 2.83
C HIS A 29 1.16 10.88 4.35
N GLY A 30 1.64 12.00 4.90
CA GLY A 30 1.58 12.29 6.33
C GLY A 30 0.16 12.57 6.84
N ALA A 31 0.07 12.88 8.14
CA ALA A 31 -1.16 13.43 8.73
C ALA A 31 -1.58 14.71 8.00
N GLY A 32 -2.88 15.05 8.08
CA GLY A 32 -3.55 16.01 7.20
C GLY A 32 -2.88 17.38 7.04
N ASP A 33 -3.32 18.12 6.02
CA ASP A 33 -2.69 19.35 5.54
C ASP A 33 -2.35 20.33 6.68
N ASP A 34 -1.07 20.68 6.77
CA ASP A 34 -0.59 21.75 7.64
C ASP A 34 -1.24 23.08 7.21
N LYS A 35 -1.86 23.75 8.17
CA LYS A 35 -2.60 25.00 7.97
C LYS A 35 -1.77 26.24 8.31
N THR A 36 -0.50 26.08 8.68
CA THR A 36 0.39 27.22 8.89
C THR A 36 0.39 28.12 7.65
N GLY A 37 0.20 29.44 7.86
CA GLY A 37 0.19 30.42 6.78
C GLY A 37 -1.11 30.52 5.96
N TYR A 38 -2.17 29.75 6.24
CA TYR A 38 -3.45 29.82 5.49
C TYR A 38 -4.07 31.23 5.44
N SER A 39 -3.78 32.06 6.44
CA SER A 39 -4.30 33.43 6.55
C SER A 39 -3.53 34.44 5.69
N ASP A 40 -2.35 34.06 5.17
CA ASP A 40 -1.52 34.91 4.33
C ASP A 40 -1.93 34.77 2.85
N LYS A 41 -1.95 35.89 2.13
CA LYS A 41 -2.23 35.89 0.68
C LYS A 41 -1.14 35.19 -0.13
N SER A 42 0.05 35.01 0.44
CA SER A 42 1.17 34.30 -0.17
C SER A 42 1.16 32.78 0.10
N TYR A 43 0.12 32.25 0.74
CA TYR A 43 0.02 30.83 1.05
C TYR A 43 0.09 29.95 -0.22
N THR A 44 1.04 29.02 -0.22
CA THR A 44 1.12 27.94 -1.22
C THR A 44 0.77 26.61 -0.56
N THR A 45 -0.19 25.88 -1.14
CA THR A 45 -0.63 24.61 -0.56
C THR A 45 0.42 23.51 -0.67
N ASN A 46 0.67 22.82 0.43
CA ASN A 46 1.45 21.57 0.47
C ASN A 46 0.58 20.34 0.17
N SER A 47 -0.69 20.54 -0.17
CA SER A 47 -1.62 19.45 -0.47
C SER A 47 -1.18 18.69 -1.71
N LYS A 48 -0.82 17.42 -1.53
CA LYS A 48 -0.59 16.51 -2.65
C LYS A 48 -1.90 16.25 -3.38
N ALA A 49 -1.89 16.39 -4.70
CA ALA A 49 -3.04 16.13 -5.56
C ALA A 49 -3.61 14.72 -5.32
N LEU A 50 -4.93 14.57 -5.34
CA LEU A 50 -5.58 13.27 -5.12
C LEU A 50 -5.18 12.22 -6.18
N SER A 51 -4.70 12.66 -7.33
CA SER A 51 -4.13 11.81 -8.39
C SER A 51 -2.86 11.06 -7.95
N THR A 52 -2.11 11.57 -6.96
CA THR A 52 -0.93 10.87 -6.41
C THR A 52 -1.30 9.79 -5.40
N ARG A 53 -2.58 9.70 -4.99
CA ARG A 53 -3.07 8.71 -4.01
C ARG A 53 -3.59 7.47 -4.72
N VAL A 54 -2.67 6.63 -5.20
CA VAL A 54 -3.00 5.29 -5.72
C VAL A 54 -3.11 4.32 -4.54
N GLY A 55 -4.31 3.79 -4.32
CA GLY A 55 -4.52 2.75 -3.31
C GLY A 55 -3.96 1.41 -3.79
N LYS A 56 -3.12 0.76 -2.98
CA LYS A 56 -2.71 -0.64 -3.22
C LYS A 56 -3.73 -1.57 -2.55
N LYS A 57 -4.19 -2.59 -3.28
CA LYS A 57 -5.02 -3.65 -2.69
C LYS A 57 -4.22 -4.37 -1.60
N THR A 58 -4.74 -4.37 -0.37
CA THR A 58 -4.15 -5.11 0.76
C THR A 58 -4.42 -6.61 0.64
N ASP A 59 -3.42 -7.41 0.96
CA ASP A 59 -3.57 -8.86 1.16
C ASP A 59 -4.03 -9.14 2.61
N LEU A 60 -5.33 -9.38 2.75
CA LEU A 60 -5.94 -9.66 4.06
C LEU A 60 -5.62 -11.07 4.56
N ILE A 61 -5.33 -12.04 3.67
CA ILE A 61 -4.96 -13.40 4.09
C ILE A 61 -3.58 -13.38 4.74
N ALA A 62 -2.65 -12.60 4.18
CA ALA A 62 -1.34 -12.39 4.79
C ALA A 62 -1.44 -11.78 6.19
N PHE A 63 -2.29 -10.77 6.39
CA PHE A 63 -2.46 -10.12 7.71
C PHE A 63 -3.14 -11.01 8.75
N ILE A 64 -4.04 -11.91 8.34
CA ILE A 64 -4.63 -12.88 9.26
C ILE A 64 -3.57 -13.88 9.72
N LYS A 65 -2.71 -14.35 8.80
CA LYS A 65 -1.62 -15.29 9.13
C LYS A 65 -0.53 -14.65 9.97
N GLN A 66 -0.19 -13.40 9.67
CA GLN A 66 0.85 -12.65 10.34
C GLN A 66 0.33 -11.25 10.66
N PRO A 67 -0.27 -11.06 11.84
CA PRO A 67 -0.80 -9.77 12.23
C PRO A 67 0.34 -8.73 12.34
N PRO A 68 0.08 -7.46 12.00
CA PRO A 68 1.01 -6.38 12.26
C PRO A 68 1.41 -6.32 13.74
N LEU A 69 2.62 -5.84 14.00
CA LEU A 69 3.15 -5.71 15.35
C LEU A 69 2.19 -4.91 16.25
N GLY A 70 1.95 -5.42 17.46
CA GLY A 70 1.08 -4.79 18.46
C GLY A 70 -0.41 -5.14 18.36
N LEU A 71 -0.84 -5.92 17.36
CA LEU A 71 -2.20 -6.44 17.28
C LEU A 71 -2.29 -7.91 17.72
N PRO A 72 -3.36 -8.32 18.43
CA PRO A 72 -3.60 -9.72 18.73
C PRO A 72 -3.89 -10.51 17.44
N PRO A 73 -3.70 -11.84 17.47
CA PRO A 73 -4.07 -12.70 16.35
C PRO A 73 -5.56 -12.59 16.03
N THR A 74 -5.90 -12.64 14.75
CA THR A 74 -7.31 -12.60 14.32
C THR A 74 -7.99 -13.93 14.65
N PRO A 75 -9.09 -13.94 15.41
CA PRO A 75 -9.82 -15.17 15.71
C PRO A 75 -10.45 -15.73 14.43
N VAL A 76 -10.10 -16.97 14.08
CA VAL A 76 -10.67 -17.69 12.93
C VAL A 76 -11.43 -18.91 13.45
N PRO A 77 -12.77 -18.91 13.43
CA PRO A 77 -13.57 -20.06 13.83
C PRO A 77 -13.31 -21.27 12.93
N SER A 78 -13.21 -22.47 13.51
CA SER A 78 -12.98 -23.71 12.75
C SER A 78 -14.11 -24.04 11.77
N ASN A 79 -15.35 -23.68 12.13
CA ASN A 79 -16.54 -23.85 11.28
C ASN A 79 -16.68 -22.79 10.18
N ASN A 80 -15.89 -21.71 10.22
CA ASN A 80 -15.92 -20.65 9.22
C ASN A 80 -14.50 -20.17 8.87
N PRO A 81 -13.69 -21.04 8.21
CA PRO A 81 -12.35 -20.65 7.80
C PRO A 81 -12.41 -19.51 6.79
N VAL A 82 -11.45 -18.60 6.89
CA VAL A 82 -11.31 -17.47 5.96
C VAL A 82 -10.60 -17.94 4.69
N THR A 83 -11.21 -17.70 3.54
CA THR A 83 -10.64 -17.99 2.21
C THR A 83 -10.58 -16.73 1.36
N VAL A 84 -9.80 -16.75 0.28
CA VAL A 84 -9.69 -15.62 -0.66
C VAL A 84 -11.05 -15.28 -1.27
N GLU A 85 -11.83 -16.30 -1.60
CA GLU A 85 -13.17 -16.19 -2.17
C GLU A 85 -14.12 -15.52 -1.19
N LYS A 86 -14.13 -15.95 0.08
CA LYS A 86 -14.94 -15.31 1.14
C LYS A 86 -14.54 -13.87 1.38
N VAL A 87 -13.26 -13.55 1.36
CA VAL A 87 -12.78 -12.16 1.46
C VAL A 87 -13.27 -11.33 0.27
N SER A 88 -13.24 -11.89 -0.95
CA SER A 88 -13.72 -11.22 -2.15
C SER A 88 -15.24 -11.01 -2.14
N LEU A 89 -16.00 -12.00 -1.66
CA LEU A 89 -17.44 -11.95 -1.52
C LEU A 89 -17.84 -10.95 -0.44
N GLY A 90 -17.25 -11.04 0.75
CA GLY A 90 -17.49 -10.10 1.84
C GLY A 90 -17.20 -8.66 1.43
N ARG A 91 -16.14 -8.44 0.63
CA ARG A 91 -15.87 -7.11 0.03
C ARG A 91 -17.01 -6.64 -0.85
N LYS A 92 -17.57 -7.49 -1.72
CA LYS A 92 -18.72 -7.11 -2.58
C LYS A 92 -19.95 -6.78 -1.71
N LEU A 93 -20.27 -7.66 -0.76
CA LEU A 93 -21.43 -7.51 0.13
C LEU A 93 -21.34 -6.26 1.02
N PHE A 94 -20.14 -5.87 1.46
CA PHE A 94 -19.94 -4.67 2.28
C PHE A 94 -20.40 -3.36 1.61
N PHE A 95 -20.35 -3.31 0.27
CA PHE A 95 -20.81 -2.17 -0.54
C PHE A 95 -22.18 -2.42 -1.17
N ASP A 96 -22.77 -3.61 -1.03
CA ASP A 96 -24.04 -3.94 -1.66
C ASP A 96 -25.20 -3.34 -0.87
N ARG A 97 -25.94 -2.44 -1.52
CA ARG A 97 -27.11 -1.79 -0.92
C ARG A 97 -28.32 -2.72 -0.83
N ARG A 98 -28.35 -3.80 -1.63
CA ARG A 98 -29.48 -4.73 -1.71
C ARG A 98 -29.67 -5.56 -0.44
N LEU A 99 -28.69 -5.53 0.46
CA LEU A 99 -28.78 -6.15 1.79
C LEU A 99 -29.58 -5.30 2.78
N SER A 100 -29.89 -4.04 2.46
CA SER A 100 -30.80 -3.22 3.27
C SER A 100 -32.25 -3.44 2.85
N LEU A 101 -33.17 -3.34 3.82
CA LEU A 101 -34.61 -3.57 3.62
C LEU A 101 -35.19 -2.80 2.42
N ASN A 102 -34.72 -1.58 2.19
CA ASN A 102 -35.23 -0.67 1.16
C ASN A 102 -34.18 -0.32 0.09
N ASN A 103 -33.09 -1.07 -0.02
CA ASN A 103 -32.00 -0.83 -0.98
C ASN A 103 -31.30 0.55 -0.86
N THR A 104 -31.42 1.24 0.29
CA THR A 104 -30.85 2.58 0.48
C THR A 104 -29.53 2.61 1.22
N PHE A 105 -29.22 1.59 2.02
CA PHE A 105 -28.02 1.56 2.87
C PHE A 105 -27.11 0.35 2.61
N SER A 106 -25.81 0.53 2.85
CA SER A 106 -24.82 -0.56 2.91
C SER A 106 -23.94 -0.35 4.13
N CYS A 107 -23.20 -1.40 4.54
CA CYS A 107 -22.26 -1.30 5.67
C CYS A 107 -21.24 -0.17 5.47
N ALA A 108 -20.77 0.03 4.23
CA ALA A 108 -19.80 1.06 3.86
C ALA A 108 -20.27 2.51 4.10
N MET A 109 -21.57 2.75 4.21
CA MET A 109 -22.11 4.10 4.38
C MET A 109 -21.88 4.62 5.80
N CYS A 110 -22.06 3.77 6.81
CA CYS A 110 -21.80 4.12 8.20
C CYS A 110 -20.34 3.83 8.59
N GLN A 111 -19.78 2.70 8.15
CA GLN A 111 -18.39 2.30 8.42
C GLN A 111 -17.45 2.85 7.33
N ASN A 112 -17.48 4.19 7.13
CA ASN A 112 -16.79 4.87 6.03
C ASN A 112 -15.28 4.97 6.28
N SER A 113 -14.57 3.87 6.03
CA SER A 113 -13.12 3.90 5.91
C SER A 113 -12.76 4.58 4.58
N ARG A 114 -12.36 5.86 4.66
CA ARG A 114 -11.96 6.74 3.53
C ARG A 114 -10.99 6.08 2.55
N TRP A 115 -10.25 5.07 3.01
CA TRP A 115 -9.32 4.24 2.24
C TRP A 115 -9.98 3.29 1.23
N HIS A 116 -11.19 2.77 1.49
CA HIS A 116 -11.77 1.73 0.63
C HIS A 116 -12.46 2.27 -0.63
N ARG A 117 -12.97 3.51 -0.61
CA ARG A 117 -13.77 4.05 -1.73
C ARG A 117 -12.98 4.23 -3.03
N ARG A 118 -11.66 4.44 -2.95
CA ARG A 118 -10.79 4.66 -4.13
C ARG A 118 -10.25 3.37 -4.76
N ALA A 119 -10.22 2.26 -4.03
CA ALA A 119 -9.86 0.96 -4.60
C ALA A 119 -10.93 0.43 -5.58
N PHE A 120 -12.16 0.98 -5.54
CA PHE A 120 -13.30 0.51 -6.33
C PHE A 120 -13.50 1.27 -7.64
N ARG A 121 -13.08 2.54 -7.75
CA ARG A 121 -13.27 3.35 -8.96
C ARG A 121 -12.13 3.15 -9.97
N SER A 122 -11.79 1.90 -10.27
CA SER A 122 -10.78 1.57 -11.30
C SER A 122 -11.25 0.55 -12.34
N LYS A 123 -12.48 0.03 -12.23
CA LYS A 123 -13.07 -0.86 -13.24
C LYS A 123 -14.59 -0.65 -13.32
N GLU A 124 -14.96 0.50 -13.86
CA GLU A 124 -16.06 0.61 -14.83
C GLU A 124 -15.47 1.26 -16.08
#